data_AF-A0A6G1S4W9-F1
#
_entry.id   AF-A0A6G1S4W9-F1
#
_cell.length_a   1.000
_cell.length_b   1.000
_cell.length_c   1.000
_cell.angle_alpha   90.00
_cell.angle_beta   90.00
_cell.angle_gamma   90.00
#
_symmetry.space_group_name_H-M   'P 1'
#
loop_
_entity.id
_entity.type
_entity.pdbx_description
1 polymer ?
#
loop_
_entity_poly.entity_id
_entity_poly.type
_entity_poly.pdbx_seq_one_letter_code
_entity_poly.pdbx_strand_id
1 'polypeptide(L)'
;MDERRVADYFIISGVPEQAEQRVESKPFINSVLPITDVTVIIKSLGEQCPIGYTCIEFTPGGHVADLNNGNFKSPDIHICYRRGNDKPPLVDVGVYHQDKDRVLPDVEVVYKTPYGRFASTGNSLKSGTFITFRRAKTNNPYNQLVVVDLCVILNNKSEHPPHAFYSIKKNLNKSYYGMIGSEVFLCYKKSLLAPPSLCYTPQIISRFPLQDCATFPLPDTVPLFCLPAGASIELRPSNSPLPRPVTSTFVLTSDSAQKIYGSALSFYEPYDRSLLSQEQKVRLGLSEEDGDDATENQAPKEDTYALKSICILSRWPFFDCFEKFLTFLHKLVFSPHYSPNKPNSPTHKNNVSGTSH
;
A
#
# COMPACT_ATOMS: atom_id res chain seq x y z
N MET A 1 -34.93 -33.25 10.94
CA MET A 1 -34.00 -32.27 10.35
C MET A 1 -34.80 -31.48 9.34
N ASP A 2 -34.75 -30.16 9.39
CA ASP A 2 -35.54 -29.33 8.48
C ASP A 2 -34.87 -29.32 7.09
N GLU A 3 -35.40 -30.11 6.16
CA GLU A 3 -34.85 -30.34 4.81
C GLU A 3 -34.85 -29.09 3.92
N ARG A 4 -35.33 -27.95 4.43
CA ARG A 4 -35.45 -26.68 3.68
C ARG A 4 -34.34 -25.67 3.98
N ARG A 5 -33.34 -26.01 4.81
CA ARG A 5 -32.30 -25.06 5.21
C ARG A 5 -31.20 -24.94 4.15
N VAL A 6 -31.13 -23.77 3.52
CA VAL A 6 -30.14 -23.44 2.48
C VAL A 6 -28.83 -22.87 3.06
N ALA A 7 -28.89 -22.17 4.19
CA ALA A 7 -27.72 -21.63 4.90
C ALA A 7 -27.67 -22.14 6.34
N ASP A 8 -26.53 -22.67 6.75
CA ASP A 8 -26.34 -23.24 8.08
C ASP A 8 -25.86 -22.18 9.08
N TYR A 9 -24.93 -21.31 8.69
CA TYR A 9 -24.54 -20.16 9.52
C TYR A 9 -24.39 -18.90 8.70
N PHE A 10 -24.71 -17.77 9.32
CA PHE A 10 -24.29 -16.44 8.91
C PHE A 10 -23.38 -15.91 10.02
N ILE A 11 -22.13 -15.60 9.71
CA ILE A 11 -21.14 -15.15 10.68
C ILE A 11 -20.57 -13.79 10.30
N ILE A 12 -20.19 -13.04 11.32
CA ILE A 12 -19.39 -11.83 11.18
C ILE A 12 -18.07 -12.11 11.89
N SER A 13 -16.98 -11.97 11.14
CA SER A 13 -15.61 -12.10 11.62
C SER A 13 -14.91 -10.75 11.61
N GLY A 14 -14.04 -10.50 12.58
CA GLY A 14 -13.31 -9.25 12.67
C GLY A 14 -12.34 -9.19 13.84
N VAL A 15 -12.00 -7.96 14.23
CA VAL A 15 -11.19 -7.68 15.43
C VAL A 15 -11.97 -8.07 16.69
N PRO A 16 -11.37 -8.83 17.63
CA PRO A 16 -12.04 -9.23 18.87
C PRO A 16 -12.39 -8.03 19.76
N GLU A 17 -13.49 -8.14 20.53
CA GLU A 17 -13.91 -7.08 21.47
C GLU A 17 -12.86 -6.84 22.58
N GLN A 18 -12.14 -7.89 23.00
CA GLN A 18 -11.03 -7.82 23.96
C GLN A 18 -9.66 -7.75 23.24
N ALA A 19 -9.54 -6.85 22.26
CA ALA A 19 -8.31 -6.65 21.48
C ALA A 19 -7.08 -6.23 22.31
N GLU A 20 -7.26 -5.95 23.61
CA GLU A 20 -6.22 -5.46 24.53
C GLU A 20 -5.02 -6.41 24.71
N GLN A 21 -5.15 -7.71 24.42
CA GLN A 21 -4.15 -8.70 24.88
C GLN A 21 -3.32 -9.43 23.79
N ARG A 22 -3.65 -9.34 22.51
CA ARG A 22 -2.91 -10.05 21.44
C ARG A 22 -2.90 -9.29 20.12
N VAL A 23 -2.08 -8.23 20.04
CA VAL A 23 -1.61 -7.75 18.74
C VAL A 23 -0.58 -8.77 18.25
N GLU A 24 -0.95 -9.59 17.26
CA GLU A 24 0.02 -10.47 16.62
C GLU A 24 1.06 -9.58 15.93
N SER A 25 2.32 -9.68 16.36
CA SER A 25 3.44 -9.08 15.66
C SER A 25 3.66 -9.86 14.36
N LYS A 26 2.84 -9.63 13.34
CA LYS A 26 3.27 -9.95 11.99
C LYS A 26 4.54 -9.13 11.74
N PRO A 27 5.60 -9.73 11.13
CA PRO A 27 6.75 -8.95 10.73
C PRO A 27 6.22 -7.82 9.86
N PHE A 28 6.45 -6.58 10.31
CA PHE A 28 6.16 -5.37 9.57
C PHE A 28 6.52 -5.61 8.10
N ILE A 29 5.52 -5.75 7.21
CA ILE A 29 5.81 -6.06 5.80
C ILE A 29 6.63 -4.94 5.16
N ASN A 30 6.74 -3.76 5.76
CA ASN A 30 7.79 -2.79 5.48
C ASN A 30 8.16 -2.01 6.75
N SER A 31 9.13 -2.49 7.54
CA SER A 31 9.72 -1.66 8.63
C SER A 31 10.56 -0.50 8.09
N VAL A 32 10.86 -0.53 6.79
CA VAL A 32 11.66 0.48 6.11
C VAL A 32 10.73 1.56 5.56
N LEU A 33 10.90 2.78 6.06
CA LEU A 33 10.23 3.97 5.52
C LEU A 33 10.52 4.11 4.01
N PRO A 34 9.54 4.58 3.21
CA PRO A 34 9.73 4.73 1.77
C PRO A 34 10.77 5.81 1.47
N ILE A 35 11.37 5.74 0.29
CA ILE A 35 12.27 6.78 -0.18
C ILE A 35 11.44 8.00 -0.60
N THR A 36 11.73 9.15 0.01
CA THR A 36 11.09 10.43 -0.31
C THR A 36 11.95 11.27 -1.23
N ASP A 37 13.27 11.10 -1.23
CA ASP A 37 14.15 11.91 -2.07
C ASP A 37 15.33 11.13 -2.61
N VAL A 38 15.82 11.63 -3.73
CA VAL A 38 17.12 11.28 -4.30
C VAL A 38 17.87 12.56 -4.66
N THR A 39 19.18 12.53 -4.50
CA THR A 39 20.09 13.58 -4.93
C THR A 39 21.44 12.97 -5.31
N VAL A 40 22.35 13.80 -5.79
CA VAL A 40 23.68 13.40 -6.22
C VAL A 40 24.71 14.34 -5.60
N ILE A 41 25.83 13.79 -5.17
CA ILE A 41 26.99 14.52 -4.64
C ILE A 41 28.26 14.21 -5.44
N ILE A 42 29.22 15.13 -5.43
CA ILE A 42 30.54 14.98 -6.05
C ILE A 42 31.63 14.98 -4.97
N LYS A 43 32.07 13.78 -4.55
CA LYS A 43 32.90 13.63 -3.35
C LYS A 43 34.33 14.19 -3.48
N SER A 44 34.91 14.13 -4.65
CA SER A 44 36.23 14.62 -5.09
C SER A 44 36.31 16.13 -5.07
N LEU A 45 35.16 16.81 -5.11
CA LEU A 45 35.04 18.25 -4.92
C LEU A 45 34.73 18.60 -3.45
N GLY A 46 34.83 17.64 -2.53
CA GLY A 46 34.60 17.82 -1.10
C GLY A 46 33.13 17.87 -0.68
N GLU A 47 32.18 17.52 -1.57
CA GLU A 47 30.77 17.49 -1.21
C GLU A 47 30.47 16.31 -0.27
N GLN A 48 29.74 16.58 0.81
CA GLN A 48 29.34 15.56 1.79
C GLN A 48 27.87 15.16 1.61
N CYS A 49 27.54 13.94 2.05
CA CYS A 49 26.16 13.47 2.09
C CYS A 49 25.29 14.44 2.94
N PRO A 50 24.15 14.93 2.42
CA PRO A 50 23.29 15.83 3.18
C PRO A 50 22.74 15.21 4.47
N ILE A 51 22.41 16.05 5.45
CA ILE A 51 21.81 15.62 6.72
C ILE A 51 20.49 14.86 6.45
N GLY A 52 20.35 13.68 7.08
CA GLY A 52 19.19 12.81 6.91
C GLY A 52 19.20 11.95 5.65
N TYR A 53 20.18 12.13 4.76
CA TYR A 53 20.36 11.27 3.58
C TYR A 53 21.33 10.12 3.87
N THR A 54 21.22 9.07 3.07
CA THR A 54 22.17 7.96 3.01
C THR A 54 22.82 7.95 1.62
N CYS A 55 24.15 7.92 1.59
CA CYS A 55 24.93 7.83 0.35
C CYS A 55 25.13 6.36 -0.05
N ILE A 56 24.94 6.03 -1.33
CA ILE A 56 25.32 4.74 -1.88
C ILE A 56 26.80 4.79 -2.24
N GLU A 57 27.64 4.33 -1.32
CA GLU A 57 29.10 4.35 -1.48
C GLU A 57 29.62 3.12 -2.22
N PHE A 58 28.98 1.97 -2.00
CA PHE A 58 29.39 0.68 -2.53
C PHE A 58 28.24 -0.02 -3.26
N THR A 59 28.60 -0.79 -4.29
CA THR A 59 27.69 -1.70 -4.98
C THR A 59 27.41 -2.92 -4.10
N PRO A 60 26.37 -3.72 -4.40
CA PRO A 60 26.16 -5.00 -3.71
C PRO A 60 27.36 -5.97 -3.79
N GLY A 61 28.20 -5.84 -4.83
CA GLY A 61 29.43 -6.61 -4.99
C GLY A 61 30.64 -6.05 -4.23
N GLY A 62 30.49 -4.94 -3.48
CA GLY A 62 31.56 -4.31 -2.70
C GLY A 62 32.48 -3.39 -3.48
N HIS A 63 32.15 -3.04 -4.73
CA HIS A 63 32.90 -2.07 -5.53
C HIS A 63 32.43 -0.64 -5.23
N VAL A 64 33.26 0.36 -5.55
CA VAL A 64 32.85 1.77 -5.41
C VAL A 64 31.69 2.08 -6.36
N ALA A 65 30.58 2.59 -5.82
CA ALA A 65 29.37 2.94 -6.54
C ALA A 65 29.44 4.34 -7.18
N ASP A 66 30.55 4.64 -7.85
CA ASP A 66 30.70 5.87 -8.61
C ASP A 66 29.88 5.80 -9.91
N LEU A 67 28.95 6.73 -10.08
CA LEU A 67 28.08 6.83 -11.26
C LEU A 67 28.85 7.16 -12.55
N ASN A 68 30.10 7.61 -12.42
CA ASN A 68 31.01 7.96 -13.50
C ASN A 68 32.25 7.04 -13.55
N ASN A 69 32.18 5.87 -12.92
CA ASN A 69 33.31 4.97 -12.71
C ASN A 69 34.05 4.59 -14.00
N GLY A 70 35.36 4.83 -14.07
CA GLY A 70 36.22 4.33 -15.15
C GLY A 70 37.09 5.38 -15.85
N ASN A 71 37.17 6.62 -15.35
CA ASN A 71 38.10 7.63 -15.84
C ASN A 71 38.84 8.29 -14.66
N PHE A 72 40.18 8.21 -14.66
CA PHE A 72 41.02 8.70 -13.55
C PHE A 72 40.90 10.22 -13.28
N LYS A 73 40.41 10.99 -14.26
CA LYS A 73 40.22 12.44 -14.13
C LYS A 73 38.76 12.87 -13.97
N SER A 74 37.83 11.93 -13.96
CA SER A 74 36.41 12.27 -13.83
C SER A 74 36.00 12.49 -12.37
N PRO A 75 35.03 13.37 -12.11
CA PRO A 75 34.44 13.48 -10.78
C PRO A 75 33.82 12.15 -10.35
N ASP A 76 34.02 11.78 -9.08
CA ASP A 76 33.41 10.66 -8.35
C ASP A 76 32.00 11.01 -7.86
N ILE A 77 31.03 10.56 -8.63
CA ILE A 77 29.65 11.00 -8.46
C ILE A 77 28.89 9.90 -7.72
N HIS A 78 28.21 10.25 -6.62
CA HIS A 78 27.46 9.29 -5.82
C HIS A 78 26.00 9.71 -5.66
N ILE A 79 25.09 8.74 -5.74
CA ILE A 79 23.67 8.94 -5.43
C ILE A 79 23.45 8.87 -3.92
N CYS A 80 22.65 9.79 -3.40
CA CYS A 80 22.15 9.79 -2.04
C CYS A 80 20.63 9.73 -2.06
N TYR A 81 20.02 9.11 -1.04
CA TYR A 81 18.58 9.06 -0.88
C TYR A 81 18.16 9.44 0.54
N ARG A 82 16.92 9.87 0.72
CA ARG A 82 16.31 10.08 2.04
C ARG A 82 15.05 9.22 2.18
N ARG A 83 14.87 8.63 3.35
CA ARG A 83 13.63 7.93 3.73
C ARG A 83 12.82 8.79 4.70
N GLY A 84 11.51 8.70 4.64
CA GLY A 84 10.63 9.49 5.49
C GLY A 84 9.15 9.31 5.19
N ASN A 85 8.31 9.93 6.02
CA ASN A 85 6.86 10.08 5.86
C ASN A 85 6.43 11.56 5.86
N ASP A 86 7.37 12.49 5.93
CA ASP A 86 7.12 13.93 6.01
C ASP A 86 6.62 14.54 4.69
N LYS A 87 6.76 13.81 3.58
CA LYS A 87 6.30 14.22 2.26
C LYS A 87 6.00 13.01 1.36
N PRO A 88 5.39 13.21 0.19
CA PRO A 88 4.97 12.09 -0.64
C PRO A 88 6.17 11.25 -1.09
N PRO A 89 6.06 9.90 -1.01
CA PRO A 89 7.14 9.00 -1.40
C PRO A 89 7.37 9.01 -2.90
N LEU A 90 8.56 8.55 -3.31
CA LEU A 90 8.88 8.34 -4.71
C LEU A 90 8.16 7.10 -5.23
N VAL A 91 7.47 7.25 -6.36
CA VAL A 91 6.78 6.15 -7.05
C VAL A 91 7.58 5.65 -8.25
N ASP A 92 8.62 6.40 -8.64
CA ASP A 92 9.53 6.03 -9.70
C ASP A 92 10.87 6.78 -9.58
N VAL A 93 11.94 6.13 -10.03
CA VAL A 93 13.27 6.72 -10.20
C VAL A 93 13.76 6.32 -11.59
N GLY A 94 14.39 7.26 -12.29
CA GLY A 94 14.77 7.13 -13.68
C GLY A 94 16.12 7.74 -14.02
N VAL A 95 16.49 7.58 -15.28
CA VAL A 95 17.69 8.20 -15.88
C VAL A 95 17.26 8.95 -17.14
N TYR A 96 17.70 10.21 -17.23
CA TYR A 96 17.40 11.13 -18.30
C TYR A 96 18.67 11.48 -19.08
N HIS A 97 18.70 11.12 -20.36
CA HIS A 97 19.71 11.53 -21.32
C HIS A 97 19.19 12.74 -22.10
N GLN A 98 19.79 13.90 -21.87
CA GLN A 98 19.29 15.18 -22.39
C GLN A 98 19.17 15.26 -23.91
N ASP A 99 19.98 14.49 -24.63
CA ASP A 99 20.02 14.40 -26.10
C ASP A 99 18.98 13.46 -26.71
N LYS A 100 18.46 12.51 -25.94
CA LYS A 100 17.64 11.39 -26.47
C LYS A 100 16.23 11.34 -25.90
N ASP A 101 16.06 11.85 -24.69
CA ASP A 101 14.83 11.69 -23.93
C ASP A 101 14.05 13.01 -23.86
N ARG A 102 12.74 12.87 -23.64
CA ARG A 102 11.86 13.96 -23.23
C ARG A 102 11.45 13.74 -21.79
N VAL A 103 11.50 14.80 -20.98
CA VAL A 103 11.01 14.78 -19.60
C VAL A 103 9.49 14.84 -19.63
N LEU A 104 8.83 13.92 -18.93
CA LEU A 104 7.37 13.93 -18.76
C LEU A 104 6.97 15.03 -17.77
N PRO A 105 5.75 15.61 -17.88
CA PRO A 105 5.35 16.74 -17.02
C PRO A 105 5.35 16.45 -15.51
N ASP A 106 5.16 15.20 -15.10
CA ASP A 106 5.13 14.75 -13.72
C ASP A 106 6.47 14.17 -13.22
N VAL A 107 7.54 14.34 -14.00
CA VAL A 107 8.89 13.87 -13.67
C VAL A 107 9.79 15.05 -13.32
N GLU A 108 10.45 14.94 -12.17
CA GLU A 108 11.44 15.91 -11.71
C GLU A 108 12.86 15.42 -12.08
N VAL A 109 13.76 16.36 -12.37
CA VAL A 109 15.14 16.07 -12.76
C VAL A 109 16.10 16.68 -11.74
N VAL A 110 17.06 15.89 -11.28
CA VAL A 110 18.15 16.35 -10.41
C VAL A 110 19.20 17.04 -11.28
N TYR A 111 19.03 18.34 -11.55
CA TYR A 111 19.98 19.12 -12.35
C TYR A 111 21.21 19.56 -11.56
N LYS A 112 21.06 19.75 -10.24
CA LYS A 112 22.12 20.27 -9.38
C LYS A 112 22.32 19.43 -8.13
N THR A 113 23.55 19.39 -7.65
CA THR A 113 23.90 18.84 -6.33
C THR A 113 23.33 19.76 -5.25
N PRO A 114 23.19 19.28 -4.00
CA PRO A 114 22.82 20.13 -2.86
C PRO A 114 23.73 21.34 -2.64
N TYR A 115 24.94 21.32 -3.22
CA TYR A 115 25.94 22.39 -3.17
C TYR A 115 25.91 23.29 -4.42
N GLY A 116 24.90 23.14 -5.28
CA GLY A 116 24.66 23.99 -6.45
C GLY A 116 25.48 23.65 -7.69
N ARG A 117 26.28 22.59 -7.67
CA ARG A 117 27.05 22.13 -8.85
C ARG A 117 26.17 21.35 -9.80
N PHE A 118 26.62 21.16 -11.04
CA PHE A 118 25.87 20.40 -12.04
C PHE A 118 25.91 18.90 -11.73
N ALA A 119 24.74 18.26 -11.63
CA ALA A 119 24.62 16.85 -11.23
C ALA A 119 24.66 15.86 -12.41
N SER A 120 25.34 16.21 -13.50
CA SER A 120 25.49 15.30 -14.65
C SER A 120 26.48 14.18 -14.31
N THR A 121 26.03 12.93 -14.43
CA THR A 121 26.85 11.74 -14.15
C THR A 121 27.78 11.35 -15.29
N GLY A 122 27.47 11.79 -16.52
CA GLY A 122 28.22 11.44 -17.72
C GLY A 122 29.29 12.47 -18.10
N ASN A 123 30.35 12.01 -18.78
CA ASN A 123 31.46 12.84 -19.26
C ASN A 123 31.23 13.47 -20.65
N SER A 124 30.00 13.44 -21.16
CA SER A 124 29.66 14.00 -22.48
C SER A 124 29.62 15.53 -22.41
N LEU A 125 30.51 16.18 -23.17
CA LEU A 125 30.54 17.64 -23.33
C LEU A 125 29.29 18.21 -24.04
N LYS A 126 28.53 17.36 -24.75
CA LYS A 126 27.39 17.78 -25.58
C LYS A 126 26.03 17.52 -24.92
N SER A 127 25.95 16.60 -23.96
CA SER A 127 24.68 16.16 -23.39
C SER A 127 24.84 15.60 -21.98
N GLY A 128 24.04 16.12 -21.03
CA GLY A 128 24.06 15.63 -19.66
C GLY A 128 23.30 14.33 -19.46
N THR A 129 23.72 13.56 -18.47
CA THR A 129 22.98 12.39 -17.95
C THR A 129 22.57 12.66 -16.52
N PHE A 130 21.27 12.62 -16.22
CA PHE A 130 20.73 13.02 -14.92
C PHE A 130 19.86 11.94 -14.32
N ILE A 131 19.77 11.95 -12.99
CA ILE A 131 18.77 11.18 -12.25
C ILE A 131 17.44 11.92 -12.33
N THR A 132 16.37 11.17 -12.51
CA THR A 132 15.00 11.67 -12.42
C THR A 132 14.23 10.90 -11.36
N PHE A 133 13.17 11.51 -10.87
CA PHE A 133 12.23 10.84 -10.00
C PHE A 133 10.81 11.34 -10.25
N ARG A 134 9.84 10.54 -9.83
CA ARG A 134 8.45 10.92 -9.79
C ARG A 134 7.90 10.67 -8.41
N ARG A 135 7.17 11.65 -7.93
CA ARG A 135 6.61 11.68 -6.59
C ARG A 135 5.14 11.27 -6.60
N ALA A 136 4.67 10.64 -5.54
CA ALA A 136 3.23 10.43 -5.34
C ALA A 136 2.50 11.78 -5.24
N LYS A 137 1.21 11.81 -5.61
CA LYS A 137 0.40 13.04 -5.56
C LYS A 137 0.01 13.45 -4.14
N THR A 138 0.03 12.50 -3.20
CA THR A 138 -0.40 12.68 -1.81
C THR A 138 0.64 12.08 -0.88
N ASN A 139 0.73 12.57 0.37
CA ASN A 139 1.68 12.07 1.37
C ASN A 139 1.50 10.58 1.68
N ASN A 140 0.23 10.13 1.72
CA ASN A 140 -0.14 8.78 2.14
C ASN A 140 -0.81 8.02 0.98
N PRO A 141 -0.07 7.63 -0.08
CA PRO A 141 -0.60 6.86 -1.20
C PRO A 141 -0.70 5.38 -0.81
N TYR A 142 -1.46 5.06 0.23
CA TYR A 142 -1.61 3.69 0.70
C TYR A 142 -2.15 2.79 -0.41
N ASN A 143 -1.67 1.55 -0.44
CA ASN A 143 -1.91 0.57 -1.50
C ASN A 143 -1.33 0.96 -2.88
N GLN A 144 -0.39 1.90 -2.95
CA GLN A 144 0.41 2.18 -4.14
C GLN A 144 1.82 1.59 -4.02
N LEU A 145 2.40 1.16 -5.14
CA LEU A 145 3.81 0.80 -5.20
C LEU A 145 4.70 2.04 -5.10
N VAL A 146 5.57 2.04 -4.09
CA VAL A 146 6.54 3.10 -3.82
C VAL A 146 7.96 2.54 -3.82
N VAL A 147 8.94 3.38 -4.11
CA VAL A 147 10.35 3.02 -4.09
C VAL A 147 10.81 2.92 -2.64
N VAL A 148 11.27 1.73 -2.25
CA VAL A 148 11.71 1.44 -0.88
C VAL A 148 13.21 1.22 -0.78
N ASP A 149 13.88 0.97 -1.91
CA ASP A 149 15.32 0.77 -1.93
C ASP A 149 15.97 1.13 -3.27
N LEU A 150 17.28 1.41 -3.22
CA LEU A 150 18.11 1.77 -4.36
C LEU A 150 19.47 1.08 -4.25
N CYS A 151 20.03 0.65 -5.38
CA CYS A 151 21.41 0.23 -5.46
C CYS A 151 22.02 0.56 -6.83
N VAL A 152 23.33 0.67 -6.88
CA VAL A 152 24.09 0.83 -8.12
C VAL A 152 24.77 -0.50 -8.44
N ILE A 153 24.76 -0.89 -9.71
CA ILE A 153 25.48 -2.07 -10.19
C ILE A 153 26.45 -1.72 -11.31
N LEU A 154 27.52 -2.51 -11.41
CA LEU A 154 28.55 -2.42 -12.44
C LEU A 154 28.50 -3.66 -13.35
N ASN A 155 27.95 -3.52 -14.55
CA ASN A 155 27.84 -4.63 -15.50
C ASN A 155 29.20 -5.16 -15.95
N ASN A 156 30.20 -4.28 -16.09
CA ASN A 156 31.58 -4.67 -16.43
C ASN A 156 32.27 -5.51 -15.34
N LYS A 157 31.73 -5.52 -14.11
CA LYS A 157 32.14 -6.41 -13.02
C LYS A 157 31.21 -7.62 -12.89
N SER A 158 30.40 -7.89 -13.90
CA SER A 158 29.42 -8.98 -13.94
C SER A 158 28.42 -8.93 -12.78
N GLU A 159 28.13 -7.74 -12.25
CA GLU A 159 27.10 -7.58 -11.23
C GLU A 159 25.70 -7.66 -11.85
N HIS A 160 24.75 -8.16 -11.06
CA HIS A 160 23.35 -8.27 -11.44
C HIS A 160 22.47 -7.59 -10.39
N PRO A 161 21.27 -7.10 -10.78
CA PRO A 161 20.33 -6.52 -9.83
C PRO A 161 19.98 -7.55 -8.73
N PRO A 162 19.94 -7.15 -7.45
CA PRO A 162 19.52 -8.04 -6.38
C PRO A 162 18.06 -8.53 -6.55
N HIS A 163 17.65 -9.52 -5.77
CA HIS A 163 16.30 -10.07 -5.85
C HIS A 163 15.21 -9.00 -5.71
N ALA A 164 14.25 -8.99 -6.64
CA ALA A 164 13.15 -8.03 -6.76
C ALA A 164 13.56 -6.56 -7.04
N PHE A 165 14.83 -6.29 -7.39
CA PHE A 165 15.24 -4.99 -7.91
C PHE A 165 15.00 -4.93 -9.41
N TYR A 166 14.46 -3.79 -9.86
CA TYR A 166 14.40 -3.43 -11.27
C TYR A 166 15.63 -2.61 -11.63
N SER A 167 16.33 -3.00 -12.70
CA SER A 167 17.45 -2.25 -13.27
C SER A 167 16.98 -1.33 -14.38
N ILE A 168 17.24 -0.03 -14.21
CA ILE A 168 16.96 0.96 -15.25
C ILE A 168 17.90 0.68 -16.41
N LYS A 169 17.35 0.36 -17.59
CA LYS A 169 18.11 -0.01 -18.79
C LYS A 169 18.73 1.21 -19.51
N LYS A 170 19.40 2.07 -18.76
CA LYS A 170 20.12 3.25 -19.25
C LYS A 170 21.43 3.39 -18.47
N ASN A 171 22.54 3.41 -19.20
CA ASN A 171 23.85 3.61 -18.61
C ASN A 171 24.00 5.06 -18.12
N LEU A 172 24.49 5.21 -16.88
CA LEU A 172 24.76 6.49 -16.22
C LEU A 172 26.11 7.09 -16.63
N ASN A 173 27.09 6.23 -16.95
CA ASN A 173 28.41 6.63 -17.40
C ASN A 173 28.47 6.65 -18.94
N LYS A 174 27.89 7.69 -19.55
CA LYS A 174 28.09 7.97 -20.98
C LYS A 174 29.51 8.50 -21.20
N SER A 175 30.39 7.66 -21.74
CA SER A 175 31.71 8.05 -22.23
C SER A 175 31.70 8.44 -23.71
N TYR A 176 32.60 9.34 -24.09
CA TYR A 176 32.69 10.05 -25.38
C TYR A 176 32.73 9.13 -26.63
N TYR A 177 33.13 7.86 -26.48
CA TYR A 177 33.18 6.87 -27.58
C TYR A 177 32.49 5.54 -27.31
N GLY A 178 31.74 5.37 -26.20
CA GLY A 178 31.05 4.11 -25.90
C GLY A 178 31.95 2.89 -25.66
N MET A 179 33.28 3.05 -25.69
CA MET A 179 34.26 1.95 -25.59
C MET A 179 35.21 2.07 -24.39
N ILE A 180 35.13 3.14 -23.58
CA ILE A 180 36.04 3.39 -22.46
C ILE A 180 35.23 3.94 -21.27
N GLY A 181 34.81 3.08 -20.35
CA GLY A 181 34.08 3.45 -19.13
C GLY A 181 33.33 2.24 -18.56
N SER A 182 33.11 2.21 -17.24
CA SER A 182 32.29 1.16 -16.64
C SER A 182 30.84 1.33 -17.05
N GLU A 183 30.14 0.23 -17.29
CA GLU A 183 28.70 0.27 -17.51
C GLU A 183 27.99 0.32 -16.16
N VAL A 184 27.53 1.52 -15.78
CA VAL A 184 26.95 1.79 -14.47
C VAL A 184 25.43 1.92 -14.58
N PHE A 185 24.70 1.15 -13.78
CA PHE A 185 23.23 1.15 -13.79
C PHE A 185 22.66 1.37 -12.41
N LEU A 186 21.63 2.22 -12.33
CA LEU A 186 20.82 2.37 -11.14
C LEU A 186 19.69 1.34 -11.13
N CYS A 187 19.53 0.69 -9.98
CA CYS A 187 18.45 -0.24 -9.73
C CYS A 187 17.62 0.25 -8.55
N TYR A 188 16.33 -0.10 -8.54
CA TYR A 188 15.43 0.23 -7.45
C TYR A 188 14.50 -0.94 -7.12
N LYS A 189 14.04 -1.01 -5.87
CA LYS A 189 13.00 -1.95 -5.43
C LYS A 189 11.74 -1.18 -5.08
N LYS A 190 10.59 -1.71 -5.52
CA LYS A 190 9.27 -1.19 -5.15
C LYS A 190 8.58 -2.14 -4.18
N SER A 191 7.81 -1.58 -3.25
CA SER A 191 6.93 -2.31 -2.34
C SER A 191 5.60 -1.57 -2.20
N LEU A 192 4.56 -2.29 -1.80
CA LEU A 192 3.24 -1.70 -1.53
C LEU A 192 3.32 -0.88 -0.25
N LEU A 193 3.00 0.40 -0.29
CA LEU A 193 2.89 1.21 0.93
C LEU A 193 1.63 0.80 1.69
N ALA A 194 1.82 0.17 2.86
CA ALA A 194 0.72 -0.20 3.74
C ALA A 194 0.40 0.95 4.71
N PRO A 195 -0.87 1.15 5.08
CA PRO A 195 -1.23 2.04 6.17
C PRO A 195 -0.67 1.51 7.51
N PRO A 196 -0.39 2.41 8.48
CA PRO A 196 -0.21 2.02 9.87
C PRO A 196 -1.39 1.16 10.31
N SER A 197 -1.09 -0.01 10.88
CA SER A 197 -2.12 -0.98 11.20
C SER A 197 -1.78 -1.82 12.43
N LEU A 198 -2.82 -2.22 13.15
CA LEU A 198 -2.77 -3.20 14.23
C LEU A 198 -3.38 -4.49 13.71
N CYS A 199 -2.68 -5.61 13.85
CA CYS A 199 -3.11 -6.91 13.34
C CYS A 199 -3.51 -7.84 14.49
N TYR A 200 -4.59 -8.60 14.28
CA TYR A 200 -5.18 -9.51 15.26
C TYR A 200 -5.51 -10.85 14.62
N THR A 201 -5.51 -11.91 15.43
CA THR A 201 -6.18 -13.16 15.07
C THR A 201 -7.68 -12.85 14.93
N PRO A 202 -8.31 -13.10 13.78
CA PRO A 202 -9.72 -12.80 13.58
C PRO A 202 -10.59 -13.71 14.46
N GLN A 203 -11.69 -13.17 14.98
CA GLN A 203 -12.67 -13.93 15.77
C GLN A 203 -14.08 -13.75 15.22
N ILE A 204 -14.98 -14.67 15.58
CA ILE A 204 -16.41 -14.53 15.33
C ILE A 204 -16.95 -13.49 16.31
N ILE A 205 -17.26 -12.30 15.81
CA ILE A 205 -17.82 -11.20 16.61
C ILE A 205 -19.35 -11.27 16.68
N SER A 206 -19.99 -11.93 15.71
CA SER A 206 -21.43 -12.16 15.72
C SER A 206 -21.78 -13.35 14.84
N ARG A 207 -22.89 -14.02 15.13
CA ARG A 207 -23.35 -15.18 14.36
C ARG A 207 -24.85 -15.39 14.43
N PHE A 208 -25.37 -16.07 13.43
CA PHE A 208 -26.71 -16.64 13.38
C PHE A 208 -26.62 -18.06 12.81
N PRO A 209 -27.26 -19.06 13.44
CA PRO A 209 -27.96 -19.02 14.72
C PRO A 209 -27.01 -18.74 15.90
N LEU A 210 -27.57 -18.30 17.03
CA LEU A 210 -26.79 -17.98 18.24
C LEU A 210 -26.20 -19.22 18.94
N GLN A 211 -26.80 -20.38 18.70
CA GLN A 211 -26.38 -21.67 19.25
C GLN A 211 -25.97 -22.61 18.12
N ASP A 212 -25.06 -23.52 18.44
CA ASP A 212 -24.56 -24.51 17.50
C ASP A 212 -25.67 -25.47 17.08
N CYS A 213 -25.66 -25.82 15.80
CA CYS A 213 -26.45 -26.93 15.30
C CYS A 213 -25.80 -28.23 15.80
N ALA A 214 -26.57 -29.11 16.44
CA ALA A 214 -26.05 -30.37 17.00
C ALA A 214 -25.31 -31.26 15.98
N THR A 215 -25.70 -31.19 14.71
CA THR A 215 -25.07 -31.95 13.61
C THR A 215 -23.85 -31.26 13.02
N PHE A 216 -23.69 -29.96 13.25
CA PHE A 216 -22.59 -29.17 12.71
C PHE A 216 -22.26 -28.02 13.66
N PRO A 217 -21.41 -28.28 14.68
CA PRO A 217 -20.89 -27.22 15.53
C PRO A 217 -20.00 -26.30 14.71
N LEU A 218 -20.04 -25.00 15.01
CA LEU A 218 -19.34 -23.97 14.25
C LEU A 218 -17.83 -24.02 14.60
N PRO A 219 -16.93 -24.30 13.63
CA PRO A 219 -15.51 -24.40 13.96
C PRO A 219 -14.90 -23.03 14.31
N ASP A 220 -14.10 -22.97 15.38
CA ASP A 220 -13.40 -21.74 15.81
C ASP A 220 -12.39 -21.22 14.78
N THR A 221 -11.97 -22.07 13.83
CA THR A 221 -11.03 -21.71 12.78
C THR A 221 -11.67 -20.95 11.62
N VAL A 222 -13.01 -20.90 11.53
CA VAL A 222 -13.71 -20.27 10.39
C VAL A 222 -13.25 -18.82 10.13
N PRO A 223 -13.07 -17.95 11.14
CA PRO A 223 -12.58 -16.58 10.93
C PRO A 223 -11.26 -16.49 10.16
N LEU A 224 -10.37 -17.48 10.30
CA LEU A 224 -9.09 -17.54 9.58
C LEU A 224 -9.30 -17.75 8.07
N PHE A 225 -10.39 -18.37 7.67
CA PHE A 225 -10.76 -18.52 6.26
C PHE A 225 -11.50 -17.28 5.73
N CYS A 226 -12.27 -16.60 6.59
CA CYS A 226 -12.91 -15.34 6.24
C CYS A 226 -11.90 -14.19 6.08
N LEU A 227 -10.87 -14.16 6.93
CA LEU A 227 -9.82 -13.14 6.98
C LEU A 227 -8.42 -13.79 7.05
N PRO A 228 -7.92 -14.37 5.93
CA PRO A 228 -6.64 -15.11 5.93
C PRO A 228 -5.42 -14.22 6.19
N ALA A 229 -5.52 -12.93 5.85
CA ALA A 229 -4.51 -11.93 6.17
C ALA A 229 -4.57 -11.45 7.64
N GLY A 230 -5.48 -11.97 8.45
CA GLY A 230 -5.79 -11.49 9.80
C GLY A 230 -6.83 -10.38 9.80
N ALA A 231 -7.37 -10.08 10.98
CA ALA A 231 -8.15 -8.86 11.18
C ALA A 231 -7.20 -7.69 11.44
N SER A 232 -7.57 -6.50 10.98
CA SER A 232 -6.74 -5.30 11.18
C SER A 232 -7.56 -4.07 11.51
N ILE A 233 -6.94 -3.16 12.26
CA ILE A 233 -7.38 -1.77 12.39
C ILE A 233 -6.33 -0.94 11.67
N GLU A 234 -6.74 -0.12 10.71
CA GLU A 234 -5.86 0.71 9.89
C GLU A 234 -6.14 2.19 10.13
N LEU A 235 -5.08 2.99 10.17
CA LEU A 235 -5.15 4.45 10.17
C LEU A 235 -5.01 4.96 8.74
N ARG A 236 -6.00 5.72 8.26
CA ARG A 236 -6.05 6.23 6.88
C ARG A 236 -6.46 7.71 6.85
N PRO A 237 -5.99 8.51 5.87
CA PRO A 237 -6.54 9.85 5.65
C PRO A 237 -8.05 9.80 5.40
N SER A 238 -8.81 10.73 5.99
CA SER A 238 -10.29 10.78 5.89
C SER A 238 -10.79 10.85 4.45
N ASN A 239 -10.01 11.48 3.56
CA ASN A 239 -10.34 11.65 2.15
C ASN A 239 -9.81 10.51 1.26
N SER A 240 -9.23 9.45 1.84
CA SER A 240 -8.68 8.34 1.06
C SER A 240 -9.77 7.31 0.73
N PRO A 241 -9.84 6.82 -0.52
CA PRO A 241 -10.80 5.78 -0.87
C PRO A 241 -10.45 4.47 -0.16
N LEU A 242 -11.46 3.84 0.45
CA LEU A 242 -11.31 2.50 1.02
C LEU A 242 -11.12 1.45 -0.09
N PRO A 243 -10.38 0.36 0.19
CA PRO A 243 -10.35 -0.81 -0.68
C PRO A 243 -11.78 -1.31 -0.97
N ARG A 244 -12.00 -1.76 -2.20
CA ARG A 244 -13.28 -2.40 -2.55
C ARG A 244 -13.46 -3.69 -1.76
N PRO A 245 -14.70 -4.06 -1.39
CA PRO A 245 -14.97 -5.35 -0.77
C PRO A 245 -14.44 -6.51 -1.62
N VAL A 246 -13.88 -7.52 -0.96
CA VAL A 246 -13.28 -8.70 -1.60
C VAL A 246 -14.03 -9.95 -1.19
N THR A 247 -14.45 -10.73 -2.18
CA THR A 247 -15.14 -12.00 -1.99
C THR A 247 -14.14 -13.15 -1.90
N SER A 248 -14.42 -14.14 -1.06
CA SER A 248 -13.63 -15.35 -0.95
C SER A 248 -14.51 -16.55 -0.71
N THR A 249 -14.05 -17.73 -1.15
CA THR A 249 -14.75 -18.99 -0.94
C THR A 249 -13.78 -20.03 -0.41
N PHE A 250 -14.30 -20.96 0.40
CA PHE A 250 -13.50 -22.02 1.00
C PHE A 250 -14.36 -23.25 1.27
N VAL A 251 -13.70 -24.40 1.48
CA VAL A 251 -14.36 -25.66 1.84
C VAL A 251 -13.70 -26.20 3.11
N LEU A 252 -14.51 -26.42 4.13
CA LEU A 252 -14.12 -27.10 5.36
C LEU A 252 -14.57 -28.55 5.29
N THR A 253 -13.76 -29.45 5.85
CA THR A 253 -14.14 -30.85 6.03
C THR A 253 -14.23 -31.12 7.52
N SER A 254 -15.39 -31.55 7.99
CA SER A 254 -15.57 -31.95 9.38
C SER A 254 -14.83 -33.26 9.68
N ASP A 255 -14.68 -33.56 10.97
CA ASP A 255 -14.25 -34.87 11.49
C ASP A 255 -15.07 -36.04 10.95
N SER A 256 -16.35 -35.81 10.71
CA SER A 256 -17.34 -36.71 10.12
C SER A 256 -17.30 -36.77 8.58
N ALA A 257 -16.24 -36.23 7.96
CA ALA A 257 -16.03 -36.16 6.51
C ALA A 257 -17.13 -35.40 5.73
N GLN A 258 -17.92 -34.56 6.42
CA GLN A 258 -18.89 -33.69 5.76
C GLN A 258 -18.20 -32.44 5.23
N LYS A 259 -18.53 -32.05 3.99
CA LYS A 259 -18.03 -30.84 3.35
C LYS A 259 -18.94 -29.67 3.62
N ILE A 260 -18.33 -28.52 3.90
CA ILE A 260 -19.03 -27.30 4.25
C ILE A 260 -18.42 -26.17 3.46
N TYR A 261 -19.28 -25.49 2.72
CA TYR A 261 -18.92 -24.48 1.75
C TYR A 261 -19.11 -23.11 2.39
N GLY A 262 -18.03 -22.36 2.48
CA GLY A 262 -18.02 -20.99 2.97
C GLY A 262 -17.94 -20.01 1.82
N SER A 263 -18.82 -19.02 1.83
CA SER A 263 -18.71 -17.80 1.01
C SER A 263 -18.56 -16.62 1.93
N ALA A 264 -17.53 -15.80 1.75
CA ALA A 264 -17.24 -14.65 2.58
C ALA A 264 -17.09 -13.38 1.73
N LEU A 265 -17.43 -12.24 2.33
CA LEU A 265 -17.19 -10.91 1.81
C LEU A 265 -16.46 -10.12 2.88
N SER A 266 -15.27 -9.63 2.57
CA SER A 266 -14.44 -8.81 3.46
C SER A 266 -14.48 -7.35 3.02
N PHE A 267 -14.54 -6.42 3.99
CA PHE A 267 -14.65 -4.99 3.74
C PHE A 267 -14.17 -4.19 4.96
N TYR A 268 -13.83 -2.92 4.72
CA TYR A 268 -13.45 -1.97 5.77
C TYR A 268 -14.67 -1.16 6.22
N GLU A 269 -14.79 -0.96 7.52
CA GLU A 269 -15.78 -0.07 8.12
C GLU A 269 -15.15 0.87 9.15
N PRO A 270 -15.75 2.03 9.44
CA PRO A 270 -15.24 2.94 10.48
C PRO A 270 -15.11 2.23 11.83
N TYR A 271 -13.99 2.46 12.51
CA TYR A 271 -13.71 1.91 13.84
C TYR A 271 -13.59 3.04 14.86
N ASP A 272 -14.29 2.90 15.98
CA ASP A 272 -14.29 3.90 17.04
C ASP A 272 -12.93 3.95 17.75
N ARG A 273 -12.30 5.14 17.73
CA ARG A 273 -11.00 5.41 18.36
C ARG A 273 -11.04 5.34 19.87
N SER A 274 -12.22 5.52 20.47
CA SER A 274 -12.41 5.42 21.92
C SER A 274 -12.11 4.01 22.43
N LEU A 275 -12.23 3.00 21.57
CA LEU A 275 -11.97 1.59 21.89
C LEU A 275 -10.49 1.22 21.83
N LEU A 276 -9.61 2.13 21.38
CA LEU A 276 -8.17 1.90 21.34
C LEU A 276 -7.52 2.29 22.67
N SER A 277 -6.72 1.37 23.23
CA SER A 277 -5.81 1.67 24.34
C SER A 277 -4.72 2.66 23.92
N GLN A 278 -4.07 3.32 24.89
CA GLN A 278 -3.00 4.27 24.61
C GLN A 278 -1.81 3.62 23.89
N GLU A 279 -1.44 2.39 24.26
CA GLU A 279 -0.39 1.65 23.56
C GLU A 279 -0.74 1.41 22.08
N GLN A 280 -1.99 1.03 21.80
CA GLN A 280 -2.47 0.82 20.43
C GLN A 280 -2.47 2.12 19.62
N LYS A 281 -2.85 3.26 20.22
CA LYS A 281 -2.80 4.58 19.58
C LYS A 281 -1.37 4.96 19.18
N VAL A 282 -0.42 4.80 20.10
CA VAL A 282 1.01 5.03 19.83
C VAL A 282 1.51 4.13 18.70
N ARG A 283 1.13 2.85 18.70
CA ARG A 283 1.53 1.90 17.64
C ARG A 283 0.92 2.21 16.26
N LEU A 284 -0.27 2.82 16.21
CA LEU A 284 -0.87 3.33 14.98
C LEU A 284 -0.26 4.66 14.52
N GLY A 285 0.55 5.31 15.37
CA GLY A 285 1.12 6.62 15.09
C GLY A 285 0.15 7.79 15.35
N LEU A 286 -0.90 7.56 16.15
CA LEU A 286 -1.80 8.63 16.61
C LEU A 286 -1.10 9.46 17.69
N SER A 287 -1.23 10.79 17.61
CA SER A 287 -0.66 11.69 18.62
C SER A 287 -1.58 11.81 19.84
N GLU A 288 -1.03 12.05 21.03
CA GLU A 288 -1.82 12.18 22.27
C GLU A 288 -2.72 13.44 22.28
N GLU A 289 -2.46 14.40 21.37
CA GLU A 289 -3.17 15.69 21.28
C GLU A 289 -4.38 15.68 20.33
N ASP A 290 -4.65 14.57 19.62
CA ASP A 290 -5.82 14.38 18.74
C ASP A 290 -7.13 14.11 19.54
N GLY A 291 -7.29 14.77 20.69
CA GLY A 291 -8.61 14.91 21.32
C GLY A 291 -9.54 15.67 20.39
N ASP A 292 -10.86 15.44 20.51
CA ASP A 292 -11.95 15.92 19.64
C ASP A 292 -12.05 17.46 19.42
N ASP A 293 -11.05 18.25 19.82
CA ASP A 293 -11.03 19.72 19.79
C ASP A 293 -9.77 20.30 19.11
N ALA A 294 -9.24 19.63 18.08
CA ALA A 294 -8.17 20.18 17.25
C ALA A 294 -8.72 21.29 16.33
N THR A 295 -8.42 22.54 16.67
CA THR A 295 -8.62 23.73 15.83
C THR A 295 -8.17 23.50 14.38
N GLU A 296 -8.95 24.01 13.42
CA GLU A 296 -8.90 23.86 11.94
C GLU A 296 -7.59 24.21 11.21
N ASN A 297 -6.40 23.96 11.76
CA ASN A 297 -5.15 24.29 11.09
C ASN A 297 -4.33 23.05 10.68
N GLN A 298 -4.50 22.72 9.39
CA GLN A 298 -3.49 22.20 8.45
C GLN A 298 -2.95 20.75 8.57
N ALA A 299 -3.35 19.94 9.54
CA ALA A 299 -3.08 18.49 9.49
C ALA A 299 -4.20 17.75 8.72
N PRO A 300 -3.88 16.81 7.80
CA PRO A 300 -4.89 16.00 7.15
C PRO A 300 -5.59 15.13 8.21
N LYS A 301 -6.90 15.34 8.41
CA LYS A 301 -7.71 14.52 9.31
C LYS A 301 -7.55 13.05 8.91
N GLU A 302 -7.14 12.21 9.84
CA GLU A 302 -7.09 10.76 9.66
C GLU A 302 -8.31 10.13 10.32
N ASP A 303 -8.73 8.96 9.86
CA ASP A 303 -9.82 8.13 10.37
C ASP A 303 -9.32 6.69 10.57
N THR A 304 -9.94 5.97 11.50
CA THR A 304 -9.63 4.57 11.78
C THR A 304 -10.67 3.64 11.15
N TYR A 305 -10.20 2.56 10.54
CA TYR A 305 -11.07 1.56 9.91
C TYR A 305 -10.69 0.14 10.32
N ALA A 306 -11.69 -0.69 10.60
CA ALA A 306 -11.49 -2.11 10.89
C ALA A 306 -11.85 -2.97 9.68
N LEU A 307 -11.02 -3.97 9.40
CA LEU A 307 -11.31 -5.02 8.45
C LEU A 307 -12.28 -6.03 9.08
N LYS A 308 -13.44 -6.19 8.46
CA LYS A 308 -14.45 -7.20 8.83
C LYS A 308 -14.76 -8.12 7.67
N SER A 309 -15.38 -9.25 7.98
CA SER A 309 -15.95 -10.15 6.99
C SER A 309 -17.32 -10.66 7.42
N ILE A 310 -18.26 -10.68 6.49
CA ILE A 310 -19.51 -11.43 6.62
C ILE A 310 -19.39 -12.73 5.82
N CYS A 311 -19.86 -13.85 6.36
CA CYS A 311 -19.73 -15.15 5.72
C CYS A 311 -20.96 -16.02 5.91
N ILE A 312 -21.33 -16.75 4.87
CA ILE A 312 -22.33 -17.81 4.91
C ILE A 312 -21.62 -19.15 4.84
N LEU A 313 -21.96 -20.03 5.78
CA LEU A 313 -21.62 -21.44 5.73
C LEU A 313 -22.84 -22.25 5.32
N SER A 314 -22.64 -23.19 4.40
CA SER A 314 -23.70 -24.07 3.93
C SER A 314 -23.15 -25.46 3.58
N ARG A 315 -23.98 -26.48 3.75
CA ARG A 315 -23.76 -27.82 3.18
C ARG A 315 -23.94 -27.85 1.65
N TRP A 316 -24.51 -26.79 1.07
CA TRP A 316 -24.74 -26.66 -0.36
C TRP A 316 -23.69 -25.75 -1.01
N PRO A 317 -23.08 -26.15 -2.15
CA PRO A 317 -22.01 -25.39 -2.81
C PRO A 317 -22.54 -24.20 -3.64
N PHE A 318 -23.43 -23.37 -3.08
CA PHE A 318 -24.05 -22.24 -3.76
C PHE A 318 -23.20 -20.96 -3.73
N PHE A 319 -21.92 -21.08 -4.09
CA PHE A 319 -20.94 -19.99 -3.99
C PHE A 319 -21.40 -18.70 -4.67
N ASP A 320 -21.78 -18.78 -5.95
CA ASP A 320 -22.20 -17.62 -6.74
C ASP A 320 -23.44 -16.93 -6.16
N CYS A 321 -24.39 -17.71 -5.64
CA CYS A 321 -25.62 -17.19 -5.04
C CYS A 321 -25.32 -16.45 -3.74
N PHE A 322 -24.50 -17.05 -2.86
CA PHE A 322 -24.14 -16.43 -1.60
C PHE A 322 -23.23 -15.22 -1.80
N GLU A 323 -22.30 -15.25 -2.76
CA GLU A 323 -21.48 -14.09 -3.08
C GLU A 323 -22.34 -12.88 -3.53
N LYS A 324 -23.29 -13.11 -4.43
CA LYS A 324 -24.25 -12.09 -4.87
C LYS A 324 -25.10 -11.57 -3.72
N PHE A 325 -25.56 -12.45 -2.84
CA PHE A 325 -26.35 -12.10 -1.68
C PHE A 325 -25.55 -11.25 -0.66
N LEU A 326 -24.34 -11.67 -0.30
CA LEU A 326 -23.46 -10.91 0.61
C LEU A 326 -23.12 -9.54 0.03
N THR A 327 -22.81 -9.48 -1.27
CA THR A 327 -22.56 -8.23 -1.99
C THR A 327 -23.79 -7.31 -1.96
N PHE A 328 -24.99 -7.88 -2.13
CA PHE A 328 -26.24 -7.14 -2.03
C PHE A 328 -26.44 -6.58 -0.61
N LEU A 329 -26.25 -7.38 0.43
CA LEU A 329 -26.35 -6.93 1.83
C LEU A 329 -25.39 -5.79 2.13
N HIS A 330 -24.11 -5.93 1.75
CA HIS A 330 -23.13 -4.87 1.93
C HIS A 330 -23.55 -3.58 1.20
N LYS A 331 -23.99 -3.68 -0.06
CA LYS A 331 -24.48 -2.51 -0.82
C LYS A 331 -25.71 -1.87 -0.21
N LEU A 332 -26.59 -2.64 0.44
CA LEU A 332 -27.79 -2.13 1.09
C LEU A 332 -27.44 -1.28 2.33
N VAL A 333 -26.47 -1.73 3.13
CA VAL A 333 -26.03 -1.01 4.34
C VAL A 333 -25.20 0.23 4.01
N PHE A 334 -24.31 0.14 3.03
CA PHE A 334 -23.35 1.21 2.71
C PHE A 334 -23.78 2.12 1.55
N SER A 335 -24.92 1.87 0.89
CA SER A 335 -25.48 2.82 -0.08
C SER A 335 -26.25 3.95 0.62
N PRO A 336 -26.00 5.23 0.30
CA PRO A 336 -26.77 6.35 0.85
C PRO A 336 -28.25 6.36 0.45
N HIS A 337 -28.66 5.53 -0.53
CA HIS A 337 -30.03 5.44 -1.02
C HIS A 337 -30.94 4.46 -0.26
N TYR A 338 -30.41 3.67 0.67
CA TYR A 338 -31.18 2.73 1.49
C TYR A 338 -31.07 3.08 2.98
N SER A 339 -31.56 4.27 3.36
CA SER A 339 -31.92 4.51 4.76
C SER A 339 -33.27 3.84 5.03
N PRO A 340 -33.37 2.88 5.97
CA PRO A 340 -34.64 2.21 6.29
C PRO A 340 -35.72 3.15 6.85
N ASN A 341 -35.38 4.41 7.17
CA ASN A 341 -36.22 5.36 7.90
C ASN A 341 -36.73 6.56 7.08
N LYS A 342 -36.78 6.49 5.74
CA LYS A 342 -37.54 7.50 4.96
C LYS A 342 -38.86 6.90 4.47
N PRO A 343 -40.03 7.40 4.94
CA PRO A 343 -41.30 6.99 4.36
C PRO A 343 -41.35 7.43 2.90
N ASN A 344 -41.61 6.47 2.00
CA ASN A 344 -41.84 6.74 0.58
C ASN A 344 -43.05 7.68 0.42
N SER A 345 -42.81 8.94 0.05
CA SER A 345 -43.88 9.80 -0.48
C SER A 345 -44.10 9.46 -1.96
N PRO A 346 -45.32 9.11 -2.40
CA PRO A 346 -45.58 8.82 -3.80
C PRO A 346 -45.71 10.13 -4.59
N THR A 347 -44.74 10.44 -5.45
CA THR A 347 -44.92 11.49 -6.46
C THR A 347 -45.64 10.91 -7.68
N HIS A 348 -46.97 10.97 -7.67
CA HIS A 348 -47.74 10.96 -8.92
C HIS A 348 -47.72 12.38 -9.50
N LYS A 349 -47.03 12.60 -10.61
CA LYS A 349 -47.29 13.75 -11.49
C LYS A 349 -48.07 13.24 -12.71
N ASN A 350 -49.37 13.50 -12.69
CA ASN A 350 -50.22 13.46 -13.88
C ASN A 350 -49.83 14.64 -14.78
N ASN A 351 -49.31 14.36 -15.97
CA ASN A 351 -49.28 15.31 -17.07
C ASN A 351 -50.38 14.91 -18.06
N VAL A 352 -51.52 15.62 -18.01
CA VAL A 352 -52.49 15.64 -19.11
C VAL A 352 -52.28 16.96 -19.83
N SER A 353 -51.66 16.92 -21.00
CA SER A 353 -51.58 18.02 -21.94
C SER A 353 -52.89 18.07 -22.75
N GLY A 354 -53.77 19.01 -22.40
CA GLY A 354 -54.91 19.39 -23.23
C GLY A 354 -54.51 20.49 -24.19
N THR A 355 -54.46 20.17 -25.47
CA THR A 355 -54.51 21.14 -26.57
C THR A 355 -55.97 21.31 -27.00
N SER A 356 -56.49 22.53 -26.94
CA SER A 356 -57.71 22.91 -27.64
C SER A 356 -57.46 24.20 -28.42
N HIS A 357 -57.83 24.15 -29.70
CA HIS A 357 -58.16 25.30 -30.52
C HIS A 357 -59.27 26.15 -29.90
#